data_AF-A0A538UAH1-F1
#
_entry.id   AF-A0A538UAH1-F1
#
_cell.length_a   1.000
_cell.length_b   1.000
_cell.length_c   1.000
_cell.angle_alpha   90.00
_cell.angle_beta   90.00
_cell.angle_gamma   90.00
#
_symmetry.space_group_name_H-M   'P 1'
#
loop_
_entity.id
_entity.type
_entity.pdbx_description
1 polymer ?
#
loop_
_entity_poly.entity_id
_entity_poly.type
_entity_poly.pdbx_seq_one_letter_code
_entity_poly.pdbx_strand_id
1 'polypeptide(L)'
;MGVCEYYDVGAFKTLPLIFPHVMGADLRRYHQEARLARFEFMHAPTREWGCWTLDHWLLSRLAWNPAQDVDSLVDRFCRAYYPNAAAAMREHFRQLERASANILALQMSVGVYGTNAGGRLTHPVPIFPLRHLQLRETHPPTNDGPDLDEIEHAMIEARAALEQAKTLA
;
A
#
# COMPACT_ATOMS: atom_id res chain seq x y z
N MET A 1 13.44 -2.48 23.00
CA MET A 1 13.29 -3.15 21.69
C MET A 1 12.51 -2.20 20.80
N GLY A 2 12.94 -2.02 19.55
CA GLY A 2 12.28 -1.14 18.59
C GLY A 2 12.26 -1.78 17.20
N VAL A 3 11.36 -1.31 16.35
CA VAL A 3 11.24 -1.74 14.94
C VAL A 3 11.63 -0.59 14.04
N CYS A 4 12.32 -0.89 12.94
CA CYS A 4 12.64 0.06 11.89
C CYS A 4 11.96 -0.43 10.61
N GLU A 5 11.00 0.34 10.09
CA GLU A 5 10.13 -0.13 9.01
C GLU A 5 10.32 0.61 7.68
N TYR A 6 9.92 -0.08 6.61
CA TYR A 6 10.16 0.26 5.20
C TYR A 6 8.90 0.66 4.43
N TYR A 7 7.86 1.21 5.08
CA TYR A 7 6.65 1.62 4.37
C TYR A 7 6.90 2.67 3.26
N ASP A 8 8.11 3.25 3.13
CA ASP A 8 8.42 4.28 2.14
C ASP A 8 9.82 4.20 1.46
N VAL A 9 9.80 4.71 0.21
CA VAL A 9 10.81 5.16 -0.78
C VAL A 9 11.88 4.20 -1.30
N GLY A 10 12.68 3.57 -0.45
CA GLY A 10 13.91 2.93 -0.90
C GLY A 10 13.68 1.61 -1.66
N ALA A 11 12.88 0.73 -1.08
CA ALA A 11 12.66 -0.62 -1.60
C ALA A 11 11.85 -0.62 -2.91
N PHE A 12 10.92 0.32 -3.04
CA PHE A 12 9.97 0.40 -4.15
C PHE A 12 10.27 1.52 -5.15
N LYS A 13 11.50 2.04 -5.17
CA LYS A 13 11.96 3.05 -6.15
C LYS A 13 11.00 4.25 -6.28
N THR A 14 10.50 4.78 -5.15
CA THR A 14 9.66 6.00 -5.16
C THR A 14 8.33 5.82 -5.91
N LEU A 15 7.81 4.58 -6.03
CA LEU A 15 6.48 4.35 -6.62
C LEU A 15 5.37 4.90 -5.70
N PRO A 16 4.26 5.43 -6.26
CA PRO A 16 3.16 6.02 -5.50
C PRO A 16 2.28 4.93 -4.84
N LEU A 17 2.85 4.20 -3.90
CA LEU A 17 2.23 3.09 -3.17
C LEU A 17 1.72 3.58 -1.82
N ILE A 18 0.69 2.91 -1.30
CA ILE A 18 0.18 3.14 0.05
C ILE A 18 -0.14 1.83 0.77
N PHE A 19 -0.03 1.83 2.10
CA PHE A 19 -0.22 0.63 2.93
C PHE A 19 -1.10 0.81 4.19
N PRO A 20 -2.26 1.51 4.15
CA PRO A 20 -3.07 1.79 5.34
C PRO A 20 -3.37 0.59 6.25
N HIS A 21 -3.90 -0.50 5.69
CA HIS A 21 -4.36 -1.66 6.44
C HIS A 21 -3.21 -2.54 6.92
N VAL A 22 -2.14 -2.66 6.12
CA VAL A 22 -0.90 -3.34 6.55
C VAL A 22 -0.30 -2.61 7.74
N MET A 23 -0.16 -1.28 7.64
CA MET A 23 0.34 -0.44 8.73
C MET A 23 -0.53 -0.53 9.99
N GLY A 24 -1.85 -0.56 9.85
CA GLY A 24 -2.77 -0.76 10.96
C GLY A 24 -2.62 -2.12 11.64
N ALA A 25 -2.47 -3.19 10.86
CA ALA A 25 -2.26 -4.54 11.38
C ALA A 25 -0.91 -4.67 12.09
N ASP A 26 0.16 -4.19 11.48
CA ASP A 26 1.53 -4.26 11.99
C ASP A 26 1.67 -3.49 13.30
N LEU A 27 1.27 -2.22 13.33
CA LEU A 27 1.40 -1.39 14.54
C LEU A 27 0.57 -1.94 15.71
N ARG A 28 -0.61 -2.51 15.41
CA ARG A 28 -1.43 -3.16 16.43
C ARG A 28 -0.74 -4.41 16.99
N ARG A 29 -0.19 -5.25 16.11
CA ARG A 29 0.58 -6.44 16.50
C ARG A 29 1.83 -6.07 17.30
N TYR A 30 2.57 -5.07 16.87
CA TYR A 30 3.77 -4.54 17.53
C TYR A 30 3.49 -4.05 18.95
N HIS A 31 2.36 -3.38 19.14
CA HIS A 31 1.93 -2.93 20.45
C HIS A 31 1.46 -4.09 21.34
N GLN A 32 0.63 -5.00 20.81
CA GLN A 32 0.02 -6.08 21.59
C GLN A 32 1.01 -7.20 21.95
N GLU A 33 1.82 -7.64 21.01
CA GLU A 33 2.65 -8.84 21.17
C GLU A 33 4.07 -8.51 21.60
N ALA A 34 4.67 -7.48 21.00
CA ALA A 34 6.10 -7.21 21.16
C ALA A 34 6.41 -6.11 22.19
N ARG A 35 5.38 -5.43 22.73
CA ARG A 35 5.51 -4.30 23.68
C ARG A 35 6.60 -3.30 23.24
N LEU A 36 6.66 -3.04 21.94
CA LEU A 36 7.69 -2.17 21.38
C LEU A 36 7.50 -0.75 21.88
N ALA A 37 8.58 -0.15 22.36
CA ALA A 37 8.60 1.21 22.91
C ALA A 37 9.13 2.25 21.90
N ARG A 38 9.56 1.79 20.72
CA ARG A 38 10.23 2.62 19.71
C ARG A 38 9.89 2.13 18.31
N PHE A 39 9.52 3.08 17.46
CA PHE A 39 9.28 2.89 16.04
C PHE A 39 10.18 3.87 15.29
N GLU A 40 10.99 3.36 14.36
CA GLU A 40 11.90 4.15 13.54
C GLU A 40 11.49 4.03 12.07
N PHE A 41 11.63 5.14 11.35
CA PHE A 41 11.27 5.25 9.94
C PHE A 41 12.49 5.74 9.18
N MET A 42 13.09 4.87 8.36
CA MET A 42 14.48 5.05 7.89
C MET A 42 14.59 6.03 6.71
N HIS A 43 13.61 6.03 5.81
CA HIS A 43 13.62 6.81 4.58
C HIS A 43 12.35 7.64 4.49
N ALA A 44 12.39 8.86 5.02
CA ALA A 44 11.30 9.82 4.85
C ALA A 44 11.67 10.79 3.71
N PRO A 45 10.90 10.87 2.62
CA PRO A 45 11.02 11.96 1.66
C PRO A 45 10.71 13.27 2.40
N THR A 46 11.34 14.37 2.01
CA THR A 46 11.16 15.66 2.70
C THR A 46 10.23 16.64 1.96
N ARG A 47 9.78 16.28 0.75
CA ARG A 47 8.88 17.05 -0.11
C ARG A 47 8.21 16.14 -1.14
N GLU A 48 7.20 16.68 -1.83
CA GLU A 48 6.53 16.02 -2.96
C GLU A 48 5.91 14.66 -2.59
N TRP A 49 5.31 14.58 -1.40
CA TRP A 49 4.82 13.32 -0.85
C TRP A 49 3.66 12.69 -1.65
N GLY A 50 2.89 13.49 -2.38
CA GLY A 50 1.74 12.97 -3.13
C GLY A 50 0.83 12.11 -2.24
N CYS A 51 0.62 10.86 -2.65
CA CYS A 51 -0.15 9.85 -1.91
C CYS A 51 0.45 9.50 -0.54
N TRP A 52 1.77 9.56 -0.34
CA TRP A 52 2.42 9.24 0.93
C TRP A 52 2.07 10.21 2.05
N THR A 53 1.45 11.35 1.73
CA THR A 53 0.87 12.23 2.76
C THR A 53 -0.13 11.46 3.63
N LEU A 54 -0.90 10.53 3.02
CA LEU A 54 -1.80 9.65 3.76
C LEU A 54 -1.03 8.71 4.68
N ASP A 55 -0.03 7.99 4.17
CA ASP A 55 0.74 7.02 4.94
C ASP A 55 1.47 7.66 6.13
N HIS A 56 2.13 8.81 5.93
CA HIS A 56 2.77 9.54 7.02
C HIS A 56 1.77 10.01 8.06
N TRP A 57 0.61 10.50 7.61
CA TRP A 57 -0.45 10.94 8.52
C TRP A 57 -1.02 9.75 9.30
N LEU A 58 -1.32 8.62 8.66
CA LEU A 58 -1.81 7.41 9.29
C LEU A 58 -0.79 6.85 10.29
N LEU A 59 0.47 6.76 9.89
CA LEU A 59 1.56 6.32 10.75
C LEU A 59 1.59 7.14 12.05
N SER A 60 1.50 8.47 11.95
CA SER A 60 1.49 9.35 13.12
C SER A 60 0.30 9.07 14.07
N ARG A 61 -0.87 8.73 13.52
CA ARG A 61 -2.08 8.42 14.31
C ARG A 61 -1.96 7.05 14.96
N LEU A 62 -1.57 6.05 14.18
CA LEU A 62 -1.49 4.66 14.62
C LEU A 62 -0.32 4.45 15.60
N ALA A 63 0.80 5.14 15.42
CA ALA A 63 1.90 5.11 16.39
C ALA A 63 1.50 5.70 17.76
N TRP A 64 0.59 6.67 17.78
CA TRP A 64 0.02 7.21 19.02
C TRP A 64 -1.03 6.28 19.64
N ASN A 65 -1.94 5.74 18.82
CA ASN A 65 -2.96 4.80 19.24
C ASN A 65 -3.22 3.72 18.15
N PRO A 66 -2.62 2.53 18.29
CA PRO A 66 -2.75 1.42 17.34
C PRO A 66 -4.13 0.73 17.33
N ALA A 67 -5.00 1.06 18.28
CA ALA A 67 -6.36 0.50 18.35
C ALA A 67 -7.36 1.26 17.46
N GLN A 68 -6.94 2.36 16.83
CA GLN A 68 -7.80 3.10 15.92
C GLN A 68 -8.19 2.28 14.69
N ASP A 69 -9.38 2.54 14.18
CA ASP A 69 -9.90 1.97 12.94
C ASP A 69 -9.29 2.69 11.73
N VAL A 70 -8.74 1.93 10.79
CA VAL A 70 -8.00 2.47 9.64
C VAL A 70 -8.94 3.19 8.68
N ASP A 71 -10.09 2.60 8.36
CA ASP A 71 -11.08 3.19 7.45
C ASP A 71 -11.60 4.53 7.97
N SER A 72 -11.90 4.62 9.27
CA SER A 72 -12.29 5.86 9.94
C SER A 72 -11.20 6.94 9.86
N LEU A 73 -9.93 6.55 9.99
CA LEU A 73 -8.80 7.46 9.85
C LEU A 73 -8.65 7.96 8.39
N VAL A 74 -8.78 7.08 7.40
CA VAL A 74 -8.73 7.44 5.97
C VAL A 74 -9.88 8.38 5.61
N ASP A 75 -11.11 8.12 6.06
CA ASP A 75 -12.25 9.01 5.84
C ASP A 75 -12.02 10.39 6.47
N ARG A 76 -11.52 10.42 7.72
CA ARG A 76 -11.15 11.66 8.41
C ARG A 76 -10.08 12.45 7.65
N PHE A 77 -9.05 11.77 7.15
CA PHE A 77 -8.00 12.39 6.33
C PHE A 77 -8.60 13.00 5.07
N CYS A 78 -9.43 12.23 4.33
CA CYS A 78 -10.02 12.68 3.09
C CYS A 78 -10.94 13.90 3.29
N ARG A 79 -11.76 13.92 4.34
CA ARG A 79 -12.60 15.08 4.68
C ARG A 79 -11.80 16.33 5.05
N ALA A 80 -10.66 16.15 5.71
CA ALA A 80 -9.83 17.26 6.16
C ALA A 80 -8.98 17.84 5.01
N TYR A 81 -8.37 16.98 4.19
CA TYR A 81 -7.45 17.40 3.11
C TYR A 81 -8.17 17.73 1.80
N TYR A 82 -9.33 17.10 1.55
CA TYR A 82 -10.06 17.21 0.30
C TYR A 82 -11.56 17.44 0.55
N PRO A 83 -11.97 18.54 1.21
CA PRO A 83 -13.34 18.71 1.69
C PRO A 83 -14.42 18.56 0.61
N ASN A 84 -14.17 19.03 -0.61
CA ASN A 84 -15.10 18.94 -1.75
C ASN A 84 -15.00 17.60 -2.52
N ALA A 85 -13.90 16.87 -2.35
CA ALA A 85 -13.58 15.66 -3.10
C ALA A 85 -13.40 14.43 -2.20
N ALA A 86 -13.81 14.49 -0.94
CA ALA A 86 -13.49 13.49 0.08
C ALA A 86 -13.92 12.07 -0.32
N ALA A 87 -15.10 11.94 -0.93
CA ALA A 87 -15.60 10.65 -1.41
C ALA A 87 -14.75 10.08 -2.57
N ALA A 88 -14.40 10.92 -3.55
CA ALA A 88 -13.58 10.52 -4.69
C ALA A 88 -12.15 10.17 -4.24
N MET A 89 -11.56 10.94 -3.32
CA MET A 89 -10.24 10.65 -2.78
C MET A 89 -10.20 9.39 -1.91
N ARG A 90 -11.27 9.13 -1.13
CA ARG A 90 -11.40 7.87 -0.38
C ARG A 90 -11.44 6.67 -1.33
N GLU A 91 -12.17 6.77 -2.44
CA GLU A 91 -12.20 5.72 -3.45
C GLU A 91 -10.84 5.56 -4.15
N HIS A 92 -10.16 6.67 -4.48
CA HIS A 92 -8.81 6.64 -5.02
C HIS A 92 -7.85 5.87 -4.11
N PHE A 93 -7.81 6.19 -2.82
CA PHE A 93 -6.92 5.49 -1.88
C PHE A 93 -7.32 4.03 -1.67
N ARG A 94 -8.61 3.71 -1.61
CA ARG A 94 -9.07 2.31 -1.50
C ARG A 94 -8.56 1.45 -2.67
N GLN A 95 -8.65 1.98 -3.89
CA GLN A 95 -8.20 1.28 -5.09
C GLN A 95 -6.68 1.26 -5.21
N LEU A 96 -6.01 2.36 -4.84
CA LEU A 96 -4.55 2.43 -4.85
C LEU A 96 -3.92 1.46 -3.85
N GLU A 97 -4.52 1.28 -2.67
CA GLU A 97 -4.11 0.27 -1.71
C GLU A 97 -4.29 -1.15 -2.27
N ARG A 98 -5.45 -1.45 -2.90
CA ARG A 98 -5.66 -2.74 -3.57
C ARG A 98 -4.61 -3.00 -4.65
N ALA A 99 -4.27 -1.98 -5.45
CA ALA A 99 -3.22 -2.07 -6.45
C ALA A 99 -1.80 -2.25 -5.84
N SER A 100 -1.59 -1.77 -4.61
CA SER A 100 -0.31 -1.85 -3.90
C SER A 100 -0.11 -3.17 -3.13
N ALA A 101 -1.18 -3.91 -2.84
CA ALA A 101 -1.18 -5.03 -1.89
C ALA A 101 -0.11 -6.11 -2.19
N ASN A 102 0.11 -6.42 -3.48
CA ASN A 102 1.05 -7.46 -3.92
C ASN A 102 2.37 -6.91 -4.48
N ILE A 103 2.71 -5.64 -4.20
CA ILE A 103 3.90 -5.00 -4.78
C ILE A 103 5.22 -5.69 -4.42
N LEU A 104 5.36 -6.16 -3.17
CA LEU A 104 6.54 -6.93 -2.74
C LEU A 104 6.60 -8.29 -3.45
N ALA A 105 5.46 -8.95 -3.57
CA ALA A 105 5.34 -10.22 -4.30
C ALA A 105 5.72 -10.05 -5.78
N LEU A 106 5.29 -8.97 -6.43
CA LEU A 106 5.66 -8.62 -7.80
C LEU A 106 7.17 -8.32 -7.92
N GLN A 107 7.72 -7.52 -7.00
CA GLN A 107 9.15 -7.23 -6.95
C GLN A 107 10.00 -8.50 -6.88
N MET A 108 9.64 -9.40 -5.97
CA MET A 108 10.41 -10.61 -5.66
C MET A 108 10.18 -11.73 -6.67
N SER A 109 9.00 -11.81 -7.29
CA SER A 109 8.66 -12.87 -8.24
C SER A 109 9.10 -12.51 -9.65
N VAL A 110 8.72 -11.35 -10.17
CA VAL A 110 8.98 -11.00 -11.57
C VAL A 110 10.33 -10.30 -11.72
N GLY A 111 10.92 -9.81 -10.63
CA GLY A 111 12.18 -9.06 -10.67
C GLY A 111 11.97 -7.63 -11.20
N VAL A 112 10.74 -7.11 -11.18
CA VAL A 112 10.34 -5.81 -11.77
C VAL A 112 11.25 -4.67 -11.34
N TYR A 113 11.82 -4.76 -10.12
CA TYR A 113 12.65 -3.71 -9.54
C TYR A 113 14.10 -4.14 -9.26
N GLY A 114 14.53 -5.33 -9.68
CA GLY A 114 15.89 -5.86 -9.45
C GLY A 114 16.96 -5.38 -10.44
N THR A 115 18.22 -5.71 -10.18
CA THR A 115 19.39 -5.47 -11.08
C THR A 115 19.43 -6.41 -12.28
N ASN A 116 18.63 -7.47 -12.27
CA ASN A 116 18.55 -8.47 -13.32
C ASN A 116 17.27 -8.24 -14.14
N ALA A 117 17.37 -7.44 -15.20
CA ALA A 117 16.24 -6.95 -15.99
C ALA A 117 15.29 -8.03 -16.55
N GLY A 118 15.73 -9.29 -16.56
CA GLY A 118 14.96 -10.46 -16.99
C GLY A 118 14.20 -11.21 -15.89
N GLY A 119 14.56 -11.02 -14.61
CA GLY A 119 13.94 -11.70 -13.46
C GLY A 119 13.61 -13.18 -13.72
N ARG A 120 12.36 -13.59 -13.44
CA ARG A 120 11.86 -14.94 -13.79
C ARG A 120 11.48 -15.11 -15.26
N LEU A 121 11.29 -14.02 -16.01
CA LEU A 121 10.93 -14.07 -17.43
C LEU A 121 12.04 -14.71 -18.27
N THR A 122 13.29 -14.65 -17.80
CA THR A 122 14.45 -15.25 -18.46
C THR A 122 14.77 -16.69 -18.01
N HIS A 123 13.92 -17.30 -17.17
CA HIS A 123 14.13 -18.64 -16.63
C HIS A 123 12.94 -19.55 -16.91
N PRO A 124 13.14 -20.87 -17.11
CA PRO A 124 12.05 -21.83 -17.33
C PRO A 124 11.37 -22.22 -16.00
N VAL A 125 10.95 -21.21 -15.24
CA VAL A 125 10.27 -21.36 -13.94
C VAL A 125 8.93 -20.63 -13.98
N PRO A 126 7.95 -21.02 -13.14
CA PRO A 126 6.70 -20.27 -13.04
C PRO A 126 6.94 -18.80 -12.69
N ILE A 127 6.37 -17.89 -13.49
CA ILE A 127 6.46 -16.43 -13.30
C ILE A 127 5.78 -16.03 -11.99
N PHE A 128 4.62 -16.62 -11.70
CA PHE A 128 3.77 -16.37 -10.52
C PHE A 128 3.76 -17.58 -9.58
N PRO A 129 4.75 -17.72 -8.69
CA PRO A 129 4.87 -18.89 -7.81
C PRO A 129 3.95 -18.85 -6.58
N LEU A 130 3.31 -17.70 -6.30
CA LEU A 130 2.56 -17.47 -5.06
C LEU A 130 1.08 -17.75 -5.27
N ARG A 131 0.44 -18.47 -4.35
CA ARG A 131 -0.98 -18.84 -4.48
C ARG A 131 -1.93 -17.63 -4.52
N HIS A 132 -1.60 -16.54 -3.81
CA HIS A 132 -2.39 -15.30 -3.73
C HIS A 132 -2.08 -14.27 -4.84
N LEU A 133 -1.25 -14.64 -5.81
CA LEU A 133 -0.87 -13.76 -6.92
C LEU A 133 -0.64 -14.59 -8.17
N GLN A 134 -1.61 -14.57 -9.06
CA GLN A 134 -1.65 -15.21 -10.36
C GLN A 134 -1.84 -14.14 -11.45
N LEU A 135 -1.69 -14.57 -12.71
CA LEU A 135 -1.91 -13.69 -13.87
C LEU A 135 -3.41 -13.36 -14.03
N ARG A 136 -4.27 -14.37 -13.88
CA ARG A 136 -5.73 -14.29 -14.04
C ARG A 136 -6.39 -14.38 -12.69
N GLU A 137 -7.60 -13.82 -12.59
CA GLU A 137 -8.43 -13.86 -11.38
C GLU A 137 -8.67 -15.29 -10.90
N THR A 138 -8.32 -15.52 -9.63
CA THR A 138 -8.43 -16.75 -8.89
C THR A 138 -8.72 -16.41 -7.42
N HIS A 139 -9.66 -17.14 -6.80
CA HIS A 139 -10.02 -16.92 -5.40
C HIS A 139 -9.87 -18.22 -4.60
N PRO A 140 -8.62 -18.60 -4.25
CA PRO A 140 -8.40 -19.73 -3.37
C PRO A 140 -9.07 -19.48 -2.00
N PRO A 141 -9.58 -20.52 -1.32
CA PRO A 141 -10.31 -20.35 -0.05
C PRO A 141 -9.44 -19.82 1.10
N THR A 142 -8.12 -19.82 0.95
CA THR A 142 -7.14 -19.35 1.94
C THR A 142 -5.93 -18.78 1.23
N ASN A 143 -5.27 -17.78 1.82
CA ASN A 143 -4.12 -17.08 1.21
C ASN A 143 -4.53 -16.55 -0.16
N ASP A 144 -5.56 -15.69 -0.14
CA ASP A 144 -6.09 -14.97 -1.29
C ASP A 144 -5.60 -13.52 -1.26
N GLY A 145 -5.47 -12.92 -2.43
CA GLY A 145 -4.98 -11.56 -2.65
C GLY A 145 -5.29 -11.15 -4.09
N PRO A 146 -5.18 -9.86 -4.43
CA PRO A 146 -5.54 -9.40 -5.76
C PRO A 146 -4.58 -9.96 -6.81
N ASP A 147 -5.12 -10.64 -7.81
CA ASP A 147 -4.36 -11.14 -8.96
C ASP A 147 -4.00 -10.01 -9.93
N LEU A 148 -3.13 -10.27 -10.92
CA LEU A 148 -2.64 -9.20 -11.80
C LEU A 148 -3.77 -8.47 -12.56
N ASP A 149 -4.77 -9.21 -13.07
CA ASP A 149 -5.95 -8.62 -13.72
C ASP A 149 -6.71 -7.68 -12.76
N GLU A 150 -6.83 -8.04 -11.48
CA GLU A 150 -7.50 -7.22 -10.47
C GLU A 150 -6.66 -6.01 -10.04
N ILE A 151 -5.33 -6.17 -9.98
CA ILE A 151 -4.38 -5.08 -9.72
C ILE A 151 -4.47 -4.05 -10.85
N GLU A 152 -4.47 -4.48 -12.11
CA GLU A 152 -4.60 -3.60 -13.28
C GLU A 152 -5.94 -2.85 -13.23
N HIS A 153 -7.03 -3.56 -12.96
CA HIS A 153 -8.34 -2.95 -12.79
C HIS A 153 -8.35 -1.92 -11.65
N ALA A 154 -7.78 -2.25 -10.48
CA ALA A 154 -7.67 -1.33 -9.35
C ALA A 154 -6.84 -0.08 -9.70
N MET A 155 -5.78 -0.19 -10.51
CA MET A 155 -5.02 0.97 -10.98
C MET A 155 -5.87 1.90 -11.87
N ILE A 156 -6.69 1.32 -12.76
CA ILE A 156 -7.61 2.07 -13.63
C ILE A 156 -8.64 2.82 -12.79
N GLU A 157 -9.26 2.14 -11.83
CA GLU A 157 -10.27 2.74 -10.93
C GLU A 157 -9.65 3.81 -10.02
N ALA A 158 -8.46 3.57 -9.48
CA ALA A 158 -7.73 4.56 -8.70
C ALA A 158 -7.48 5.83 -9.51
N ARG A 159 -7.08 5.69 -10.78
CA ARG A 159 -6.89 6.83 -11.68
C ARG A 159 -8.21 7.55 -11.97
N ALA A 160 -9.27 6.82 -12.28
CA ALA A 160 -10.57 7.41 -12.56
C ALA A 160 -11.10 8.24 -11.38
N ALA A 161 -11.00 7.70 -10.16
CA ALA A 161 -11.38 8.40 -8.94
C ALA A 161 -10.52 9.66 -8.69
N LEU A 162 -9.22 9.61 -8.99
CA LEU A 162 -8.34 10.78 -8.90
C LEU A 162 -8.72 11.87 -9.92
N GLU A 163 -9.01 11.49 -11.16
CA GLU A 163 -9.47 12.45 -12.18
C GLU A 163 -10.81 13.07 -11.77
N GLN A 164 -11.74 12.29 -11.23
CA GLN A 164 -12.99 12.82 -10.67
C GLN A 164 -12.71 13.82 -9.54
N ALA A 165 -11.81 13.49 -8.59
CA ALA A 165 -11.46 14.37 -7.49
C ALA A 165 -10.92 15.73 -7.97
N LYS A 166 -10.12 15.74 -9.05
CA LYS A 166 -9.61 16.99 -9.66
C LYS A 166 -10.72 17.88 -10.23
N THR A 167 -11.85 17.31 -10.65
CA THR A 167 -13.01 18.11 -11.13
C THR A 167 -13.81 18.74 -9.99
N LEU A 168 -13.62 18.27 -8.76
CA LEU A 168 -14.35 18.70 -7.56
C LEU A 168 -13.53 19.62 -6.66
N ALA A 169 -12.21 19.67 -6.84
CA ALA A 169 -11.26 20.47 -6.06
C ALA A 169 -11.27 21.93 -6.51
#